data_AF-K8F4N1-F1
#
_entry.id   AF-K8F4N1-F1
#
_cell.length_a   1.000
_cell.length_b   1.000
_cell.length_c   1.000
_cell.angle_alpha   90.00
_cell.angle_beta   90.00
_cell.angle_gamma   90.00
#
_symmetry.space_group_name_H-M   'P 1'
#
loop_
_entity.id
_entity.type
_entity.pdbx_description
1 polymer ?
#
loop_
_entity_poly.entity_id
_entity_poly.type
_entity_poly.pdbx_seq_one_letter_code
_entity_poly.pdbx_strand_id
1 'polypeptide(L)'
;MQAHAGLTEDLLASSEANKEMNDKKRAMTSSANFARSRTVTDGSCKFPDNLLGCENAAEFGNVKFLSDDIKLECEGTRSGKICASEGSFAGSRGGSVFGL
;
A
#
# COMPACT_ATOMS: atom_id res chain seq x y z
N MET A 1 0.17 -0.06 35.52
CA MET A 1 0.70 0.33 34.19
C MET A 1 2.06 -0.33 34.05
N GLN A 2 2.16 -1.51 33.41
CA GLN A 2 3.47 -2.14 33.16
C GLN A 2 4.02 -1.60 31.84
N ALA A 3 5.12 -0.84 31.91
CA ALA A 3 5.86 -0.45 30.73
C ALA A 3 6.60 -1.68 30.21
N HIS A 4 6.10 -2.28 29.14
CA HIS A 4 6.80 -3.35 28.44
C HIS A 4 8.03 -2.79 27.72
N ALA A 5 9.14 -2.60 28.45
CA ALA A 5 10.41 -2.13 27.90
C ALA A 5 10.84 -2.97 26.67
N GLY A 6 10.63 -4.29 26.74
CA GLY A 6 10.92 -5.20 25.62
C GLY A 6 10.02 -5.00 24.37
N LEU A 7 8.78 -4.50 24.53
CA LEU A 7 7.95 -4.16 23.37
C LEU A 7 8.43 -2.86 22.73
N THR A 8 8.76 -1.85 23.52
CA THR A 8 9.29 -0.59 22.99
C THR A 8 10.63 -0.79 22.29
N GLU A 9 11.49 -1.66 22.83
CA GLU A 9 12.79 -2.02 22.24
C GLU A 9 12.62 -2.75 20.89
N ASP A 10 11.73 -3.75 20.79
CA ASP A 10 11.45 -4.44 19.51
C ASP A 10 10.84 -3.48 18.46
N LEU A 11 9.92 -2.61 18.86
CA LEU A 11 9.34 -1.63 17.94
C LEU A 11 10.39 -0.62 17.45
N LEU A 12 11.28 -0.15 18.33
CA LEU A 12 12.34 0.79 17.96
C LEU A 12 13.33 0.13 17.00
N ALA A 13 13.80 -1.08 17.32
CA ALA A 13 14.71 -1.84 16.47
C ALA A 13 14.10 -2.13 15.09
N SER A 14 12.81 -2.49 15.03
CA SER A 14 12.10 -2.70 13.76
C SER A 14 11.90 -1.42 12.95
N SER A 15 11.77 -0.27 13.62
CA SER A 15 11.63 1.04 12.97
C SER A 15 12.95 1.50 12.36
N GLU A 16 14.06 1.27 13.06
CA GLU A 16 15.40 1.58 12.58
C GLU A 16 15.80 0.66 11.42
N ALA A 17 15.60 -0.66 11.57
CA ALA A 17 15.93 -1.65 10.54
C ALA A 17 15.18 -1.44 9.21
N ASN A 18 13.97 -0.88 9.26
CA ASN A 18 13.12 -0.65 8.08
C ASN A 18 13.00 0.84 7.71
N LYS A 19 13.84 1.72 8.27
CA LYS A 19 13.73 3.17 8.08
C LYS A 19 13.71 3.55 6.60
N GLU A 20 14.67 3.04 5.83
CA GLU A 20 14.79 3.33 4.39
C GLU A 20 13.56 2.88 3.60
N MET A 21 13.04 1.68 3.88
CA MET A 21 11.82 1.19 3.25
C MET A 21 10.60 2.04 3.65
N ASN A 22 10.46 2.41 4.92
CA ASN A 22 9.37 3.24 5.40
C ASN A 22 9.41 4.68 4.88
N ASP A 23 10.61 5.24 4.67
CA ASP A 23 10.81 6.54 4.02
C ASP A 23 10.43 6.45 2.53
N LYS A 24 10.84 5.37 1.83
CA LYS A 24 10.51 5.13 0.42
C LYS A 24 9.00 4.98 0.19
N LYS A 25 8.29 4.21 1.04
CA LYS A 25 6.83 4.08 0.98
C LYS A 25 6.16 5.44 1.07
N ARG A 26 6.44 6.20 2.14
CA ARG A 26 5.86 7.54 2.35
C ARG A 26 6.13 8.52 1.22
N ALA A 27 7.31 8.46 0.60
CA ALA A 27 7.63 9.27 -0.58
C ALA A 27 6.74 8.88 -1.78
N MET A 28 6.57 7.58 -2.02
CA MET A 28 5.68 7.08 -3.08
C MET A 28 4.22 7.42 -2.79
N THR A 29 3.74 7.26 -1.56
CA THR A 29 2.37 7.62 -1.18
C THR A 29 2.10 9.11 -1.43
N SER A 30 3.07 9.96 -1.09
CA SER A 30 2.97 11.40 -1.30
C SER A 30 2.89 11.72 -2.80
N SER A 31 3.66 11.01 -3.63
CA SER A 31 3.61 11.16 -5.08
C SER A 31 2.29 10.65 -5.68
N ALA A 32 1.74 9.54 -5.16
CA ALA A 32 0.46 8.98 -5.59
C ALA A 32 -0.69 9.91 -5.24
N ASN A 33 -0.68 10.52 -4.03
CA ASN A 33 -1.63 11.54 -3.63
C ASN A 33 -1.65 12.74 -4.58
N PHE A 34 -0.47 13.19 -5.03
CA PHE A 34 -0.40 14.24 -6.04
C PHE A 34 -0.89 13.75 -7.41
N ALA A 35 -0.50 12.54 -7.82
CA ALA A 35 -0.88 11.95 -9.11
C ALA A 35 -2.40 11.77 -9.25
N ARG A 36 -3.14 11.50 -8.15
CA ARG A 36 -4.61 11.42 -8.15
C ARG A 36 -5.28 12.66 -8.76
N SER A 37 -4.68 13.84 -8.64
CA SER A 37 -5.19 15.07 -9.25
C SER A 37 -4.90 15.21 -10.75
N ARG A 38 -3.92 14.46 -11.26
CA ARG A 38 -3.39 14.58 -12.62
C ARG A 38 -3.64 13.35 -13.50
N THR A 39 -4.16 12.25 -12.97
CA THR A 39 -4.37 11.01 -13.73
C THR A 39 -5.20 11.18 -15.00
N VAL A 40 -6.15 12.12 -15.01
CA VAL A 40 -6.95 12.47 -16.19
C VAL A 40 -6.12 13.24 -17.22
N THR A 41 -5.34 14.23 -16.77
CA THR A 41 -4.45 15.05 -17.62
C THR A 41 -3.30 14.22 -18.20
N ASP A 42 -2.67 13.39 -17.38
CA ASP A 42 -1.60 12.47 -17.76
C ASP A 42 -2.12 11.30 -18.60
N GLY A 43 -3.45 11.13 -18.66
CA GLY A 43 -4.12 10.15 -19.48
C GLY A 43 -4.03 8.71 -18.98
N SER A 44 -3.61 8.51 -17.73
CA SER A 44 -3.54 7.21 -17.07
C SER A 44 -4.88 6.76 -16.47
N CYS A 45 -5.87 7.64 -16.41
CA CYS A 45 -7.24 7.32 -15.99
C CYS A 45 -8.23 8.13 -16.84
N LYS A 46 -8.56 7.60 -18.02
CA LYS A 46 -9.49 8.25 -18.97
C LYS A 46 -10.85 7.58 -18.91
N PHE A 47 -11.85 8.22 -19.52
CA PHE A 47 -13.11 7.55 -19.82
C PHE A 47 -12.85 6.40 -20.83
N PRO A 48 -13.38 5.18 -20.62
CA PRO A 48 -14.34 4.77 -19.59
C PRO A 48 -13.74 4.19 -18.28
N ASP A 49 -12.42 4.03 -18.20
CA ASP A 49 -11.73 3.40 -17.05
C ASP A 49 -11.92 4.14 -15.72
N ASN A 50 -12.25 5.42 -15.76
CA ASN A 50 -12.55 6.25 -14.59
C ASN A 50 -13.96 6.08 -14.00
N LEU A 51 -14.85 5.28 -14.62
CA LEU A 51 -16.25 5.11 -14.19
C LEU A 51 -16.39 4.56 -12.77
N LEU A 52 -15.54 3.60 -12.39
CA LEU A 52 -15.50 3.02 -11.04
C LEU A 52 -14.49 3.74 -10.13
N GLY A 53 -13.73 4.70 -10.66
CA GLY A 53 -12.65 5.40 -9.97
C GLY A 53 -11.25 4.89 -10.31
N CYS A 54 -10.29 5.81 -10.37
CA CYS A 54 -8.90 5.54 -10.75
C CYS A 54 -8.15 4.67 -9.73
N GLU A 55 -8.59 4.65 -8.46
CA GLU A 55 -8.05 3.76 -7.44
C GLU A 55 -8.34 2.30 -7.78
N ASN A 56 -9.60 2.00 -8.11
CA ASN A 56 -10.02 0.66 -8.52
C ASN A 56 -9.31 0.23 -9.81
N ALA A 57 -9.15 1.13 -10.78
CA ALA A 57 -8.37 0.86 -11.99
C ALA A 57 -6.88 0.59 -11.70
N ALA A 58 -6.33 1.22 -10.67
CA ALA A 58 -4.95 1.02 -10.25
C ALA A 58 -4.72 -0.36 -9.62
N GLU A 59 -5.73 -0.95 -8.98
CA GLU A 59 -5.69 -2.32 -8.47
C GLU A 59 -5.52 -3.35 -9.59
N PHE A 60 -6.12 -3.09 -10.76
CA PHE A 60 -5.95 -3.90 -11.96
C PHE A 60 -4.65 -3.59 -12.73
N GLY A 61 -3.83 -2.65 -12.25
CA GLY A 61 -2.51 -2.33 -12.81
C GLY A 61 -2.50 -1.24 -13.88
N ASN A 62 -3.61 -0.51 -14.09
CA ASN A 62 -3.75 0.40 -15.22
C ASN A 62 -3.28 1.84 -14.95
N VAL A 63 -2.82 2.17 -13.73
CA VAL A 63 -2.50 3.55 -13.35
C VAL A 63 -1.12 3.66 -12.73
N LYS A 64 -0.12 3.99 -13.56
CA LYS A 64 1.32 4.00 -13.25
C LYS A 64 1.69 4.40 -11.80
N PHE A 65 1.31 5.60 -11.35
CA PHE A 65 1.69 6.08 -10.00
C PHE A 65 0.92 5.47 -8.84
N LEU A 66 -0.31 5.02 -9.08
CA LEU A 66 -1.17 4.44 -8.05
C LEU A 66 -0.90 2.94 -7.91
N SER A 67 -0.70 2.23 -9.03
CA SER A 67 -0.35 0.81 -9.04
C SER A 67 1.03 0.55 -8.43
N ASP A 68 1.99 1.46 -8.64
CA ASP A 68 3.32 1.36 -8.05
C ASP A 68 3.29 1.61 -6.53
N ASP A 69 2.47 2.57 -6.08
CA ASP A 69 2.20 2.82 -4.66
C ASP A 69 1.56 1.61 -3.98
N ILE A 70 0.45 1.11 -4.54
CA ILE A 70 -0.28 -0.06 -4.02
C ILE A 70 0.61 -1.29 -3.82
N LYS A 71 1.57 -1.54 -4.72
CA LYS A 71 2.52 -2.66 -4.61
C LYS A 71 3.55 -2.45 -3.51
N LEU A 72 4.03 -1.23 -3.34
CA LEU A 72 5.11 -0.91 -2.42
C LEU A 72 4.63 -0.72 -0.98
N GLU A 73 3.42 -0.23 -0.79
CA GLU A 73 2.84 0.06 0.54
C GLU A 73 2.84 -1.17 1.47
N CYS A 74 2.55 -2.35 0.92
CA CYS A 74 2.48 -3.60 1.69
C CYS A 74 3.78 -4.41 1.74
N GLU A 75 4.84 -4.00 1.03
CA GLU A 75 6.12 -4.71 1.00
C GLU A 75 6.82 -4.68 2.38
N GLY A 76 7.27 -5.82 2.91
CA GLY A 76 7.92 -5.88 4.22
C GLY A 76 6.97 -5.82 5.44
N THR A 77 5.66 -5.96 5.23
CA THR A 77 4.72 -6.20 6.35
C THR A 77 5.06 -7.53 7.01
N ARG A 78 5.19 -7.56 8.35
CA ARG A 78 5.51 -8.78 9.11
C ARG A 78 4.48 -9.88 8.78
N SER A 79 4.97 -11.08 8.47
CA SER A 79 4.15 -12.26 8.16
C SER A 79 3.08 -12.51 9.24
N GLY A 80 1.81 -12.56 8.84
CA GLY A 80 0.67 -12.73 9.75
C GLY A 80 0.04 -11.43 10.27
N LYS A 81 0.59 -10.26 9.93
CA LYS A 81 -0.08 -8.96 10.14
C LYS A 81 -0.76 -8.51 8.85
N ILE A 82 -2.01 -8.05 8.97
CA ILE A 82 -2.74 -7.41 7.88
C ILE A 82 -2.00 -6.11 7.51
N CYS A 83 -1.78 -5.88 6.22
CA CYS A 83 -1.24 -4.62 5.74
C CYS A 83 -2.23 -3.49 6.07
N ALA A 84 -1.79 -2.44 6.75
CA ALA A 84 -2.70 -1.38 7.21
C ALA A 84 -3.30 -0.56 6.06
N SER A 85 -2.62 -0.51 4.92
CA SER A 85 -3.08 0.09 3.67
C SER A 85 -3.98 -0.85 2.85
N GLU A 86 -4.18 -2.09 3.29
CA GLU A 86 -5.09 -3.05 2.69
C GLU A 86 -6.40 -3.11 3.50
N GLY A 87 -7.54 -3.06 2.82
CA GLY A 87 -8.83 -3.24 3.48
C GLY A 87 -9.03 -4.70 3.90
N SER A 88 -9.60 -4.93 5.09
CA SER A 88 -9.89 -6.26 5.66
C SER A 88 -10.86 -7.14 4.83
N PHE A 89 -11.32 -6.65 3.67
CA PHE A 89 -12.14 -7.38 2.69
C PHE A 89 -11.30 -8.01 1.56
N ALA A 90 -9.97 -7.85 1.57
CA ALA A 90 -9.09 -8.43 0.56
C ALA A 90 -8.65 -9.86 0.93
N GLY A 91 -9.60 -10.79 0.87
CA GLY A 91 -9.29 -12.19 0.58
C GLY A 91 -8.82 -12.42 -0.87
N SER A 92 -8.50 -11.37 -1.63
CA SER A 92 -8.25 -11.44 -3.08
C SER A 92 -6.80 -11.18 -3.49
N ARG A 93 -5.91 -10.77 -2.58
CA ARG A 93 -4.48 -10.57 -2.89
C ARG A 93 -3.62 -11.67 -2.28
N GLY A 94 -3.65 -12.84 -2.91
CA GLY A 94 -2.55 -13.80 -2.86
C GLY A 94 -2.41 -14.68 -1.62
N GLY A 95 -3.44 -14.79 -0.78
CA GLY A 95 -3.59 -15.94 0.12
C GLY A 95 -4.44 -16.99 -0.56
N SER A 96 -3.87 -18.16 -0.87
CA SER A 96 -4.63 -19.34 -1.32
C SER A 96 -5.72 -19.69 -0.29
N VAL A 97 -6.95 -19.21 -0.52
CA VAL A 97 -8.17 -19.59 0.22
C VAL A 97 -9.16 -20.34 -0.69
N PHE A 98 -8.71 -20.79 -1.87
CA PHE A 98 -9.36 -21.89 -2.59
C PHE A 98 -8.56 -23.16 -2.39
N GLY A 99 -8.67 -23.71 -1.19
CA GLY A 99 -8.32 -25.08 -0.85
C GLY A 99 -9.60 -25.85 -0.55
N LEU A 100 -10.31 -26.21 -1.61
CA LEU A 100 -11.24 -27.32 -1.70
C LEU A 100 -10.88 -28.10 -2.96
#